data_AF-A0A348TPR7-F1
#
_entry.id   AF-A0A348TPR7-F1
#
_cell.length_a   1.000
_cell.length_b   1.000
_cell.length_c   1.000
_cell.angle_alpha   90.00
_cell.angle_beta   90.00
_cell.angle_gamma   90.00
#
_symmetry.space_group_name_H-M   'P 1'
#
loop_
_entity.id
_entity.type
_entity.pdbx_description
1 polymer ?
#
loop_
_entity_poly.entity_id
_entity_poly.type
_entity_poly.pdbx_seq_one_letter_code
_entity_poly.pdbx_strand_id
1 'polypeptide(L)' 'MLEYAKLILQKVSFDACLFEKELHKAIGALHKDEPAKLYKWCIDFFGDLYPDAIQRAFAKYQYMPAYHDLMRMAKQTLS' A
#
# COMPACT_ATOMS: atom_id res chain seq x y z
N MET A 1 10.46 -9.68 2.64
CA MET A 1 9.70 -9.27 3.84
C MET A 1 8.21 -9.08 3.55
N LEU A 2 7.82 -9.04 2.26
CA LEU A 2 6.46 -8.75 1.81
C LEU A 2 5.36 -9.63 2.42
N GLU A 3 5.51 -10.95 2.43
CA GLU A 3 4.47 -11.86 2.94
C GLU A 3 4.21 -11.69 4.44
N TYR A 4 5.26 -11.39 5.21
CA TYR A 4 5.12 -11.09 6.63
C TYR A 4 4.34 -9.79 6.85
N ALA A 5 4.64 -8.74 6.06
CA ALA A 5 3.89 -7.49 6.10
C ALA A 5 2.40 -7.72 5.80
N LYS A 6 2.06 -8.50 4.76
CA LYS A 6 0.67 -8.83 4.41
C LYS A 6 -0.07 -9.52 5.56
N LEU A 7 0.59 -10.43 6.26
CA LEU A 7 0.02 -11.14 7.41
C LEU A 7 -0.26 -10.19 8.58
N ILE A 8 0.66 -9.27 8.89
CA ILE A 8 0.43 -8.26 9.93
C ILE A 8 -0.73 -7.36 9.55
N LEU A 9 -0.75 -6.84 8.31
CA LEU A 9 -1.79 -5.94 7.82
C LEU A 9 -3.19 -6.55 7.90
N GLN A 10 -3.35 -7.83 7.53
CA GLN A 10 -4.61 -8.55 7.70
C GLN A 10 -5.03 -8.68 9.17
N LYS A 11 -4.09 -8.86 10.09
CA LYS A 11 -4.40 -9.01 11.51
C LYS A 11 -4.80 -7.69 12.15
N VAL A 12 -4.28 -6.56 11.68
CA VAL A 12 -4.57 -5.24 12.25
C VAL A 12 -5.65 -4.45 11.50
N SER A 13 -6.19 -5.00 10.41
CA SER A 13 -7.20 -4.32 9.56
C SER A 13 -8.58 -4.20 10.21
N PHE A 14 -8.72 -4.50 11.49
CA PHE A 14 -9.94 -4.18 12.25
C PHE A 14 -9.96 -2.72 12.74
N ASP A 15 -8.82 -2.03 12.70
CA ASP A 15 -8.69 -0.62 13.10
C ASP A 15 -7.89 0.16 12.04
N ALA A 16 -8.49 1.23 11.52
CA ALA A 16 -7.90 2.00 10.43
C ALA A 16 -6.57 2.69 10.81
N CYS A 17 -6.47 3.19 12.05
CA CYS A 17 -5.28 3.89 12.54
C CYS A 17 -4.13 2.91 12.76
N LEU A 18 -4.43 1.74 13.34
CA LEU A 18 -3.46 0.67 13.53
C LEU A 18 -2.99 0.08 12.19
N PHE A 19 -3.91 -0.13 11.25
CA PHE A 19 -3.59 -0.52 9.88
C PHE A 19 -2.60 0.45 9.23
N GLU A 20 -2.90 1.76 9.24
CA GLU A 20 -2.02 2.78 8.66
C GLU A 20 -0.64 2.82 9.33
N LYS A 21 -0.60 2.63 10.66
CA LYS A 21 0.65 2.57 11.42
C LYS A 21 1.52 1.37 11.03
N GLU A 22 0.94 0.18 10.93
CA GLU A 22 1.69 -1.01 10.52
C GLU A 22 2.04 -0.98 9.03
N LEU A 23 1.22 -0.35 8.19
CA LEU A 23 1.51 -0.13 6.78
C LEU A 23 2.76 0.73 6.59
N HIS A 24 2.90 1.84 7.33
CA HIS A 24 4.13 2.64 7.30
C HIS A 24 5.38 1.83 7.68
N LYS A 25 5.28 0.97 8.70
CA LYS A 25 6.40 0.10 9.10
C LYS A 25 6.74 -0.91 8.02
N ALA A 26 5.71 -1.54 7.43
CA ALA A 26 5.88 -2.50 6.34
C ALA A 26 6.64 -1.85 5.18
N ILE A 27 6.22 -0.67 4.74
CA ILE A 27 6.88 0.02 3.62
C ILE A 27 8.36 0.30 3.92
N GLY A 28 8.68 0.77 5.13
CA GLY A 28 10.06 1.03 5.54
C GLY A 28 10.95 -0.22 5.68
N ALA A 29 10.35 -1.39 5.88
CA ALA A 29 11.05 -2.67 6.00
C ALA A 29 11.20 -3.43 4.66
N LEU A 30 10.63 -2.90 3.57
CA LEU A 30 10.66 -3.52 2.25
C LEU A 30 11.73 -2.88 1.36
N HIS A 31 12.23 -3.65 0.41
CA HIS A 31 13.30 -3.20 -0.49
C HIS A 31 12.96 -3.46 -1.96
N LYS A 32 13.67 -2.77 -2.86
CA LYS A 32 13.56 -2.94 -4.32
C LYS A 32 12.12 -2.72 -4.81
N ASP A 33 11.52 -3.75 -5.38
CA ASP A 33 10.18 -3.77 -5.98
C ASP A 33 9.08 -4.23 -5.01
N GLU A 34 9.45 -4.70 -3.80
CA GLU A 34 8.47 -5.15 -2.81
C GLU A 34 7.46 -4.06 -2.39
N PRO A 35 7.82 -2.77 -2.22
CA PRO A 35 6.84 -1.74 -1.91
C PRO A 35 5.77 -1.57 -2.99
N ALA A 36 6.12 -1.69 -4.27
CA ALA A 36 5.15 -1.58 -5.37
C ALA A 36 4.17 -2.77 -5.38
N LYS A 37 4.70 -3.98 -5.12
CA LYS A 37 3.88 -5.19 -4.93
C LYS A 37 2.96 -5.07 -3.72
N LEU A 38 3.43 -4.49 -2.62
CA LEU A 38 2.62 -4.23 -1.43
C LEU A 38 1.47 -3.28 -1.74
N TYR A 39 1.74 -2.16 -2.43
CA TYR A 39 0.69 -1.19 -2.78
C TYR A 39 -0.42 -1.82 -3.63
N LYS A 40 -0.06 -2.54 -4.69
CA LYS A 40 -1.04 -3.24 -5.53
C LYS A 40 -1.93 -4.15 -4.68
N TRP A 41 -1.31 -4.96 -3.82
CA TRP A 41 -2.03 -5.87 -2.94
C TRP A 41 -2.91 -5.13 -1.92
N CYS A 42 -2.45 -4.00 -1.35
CA CYS A 42 -3.26 -3.18 -0.44
C CYS A 42 -4.49 -2.60 -1.14
N ILE A 43 -4.36 -2.14 -2.39
CA ILE A 43 -5.50 -1.68 -3.19
C ILE A 43 -6.47 -2.83 -3.44
N ASP A 44 -5.97 -4.01 -3.85
CA ASP A 44 -6.80 -5.17 -4.17
C ASP A 44 -7.59 -5.70 -2.94
N PHE A 45 -7.02 -5.63 -1.73
CA PHE A 45 -7.64 -6.21 -0.51
C PHE A 45 -8.31 -5.19 0.42
N PHE A 46 -7.83 -3.95 0.44
CA PHE A 46 -8.26 -2.92 1.39
C PHE A 46 -8.61 -1.60 0.71
N GLY A 47 -8.60 -1.53 -0.62
CA GLY A 47 -8.91 -0.31 -1.38
C GLY A 47 -10.31 0.24 -1.09
N ASP A 48 -11.29 -0.63 -0.87
CA ASP A 48 -12.66 -0.23 -0.53
C ASP A 48 -12.82 0.17 0.95
N LEU A 49 -11.95 -0.34 1.83
CA LEU A 49 -12.04 -0.11 3.28
C LEU A 49 -11.23 1.11 3.71
N TYR A 50 -10.00 1.24 3.21
CA TYR A 50 -9.02 2.21 3.68
C TYR A 50 -8.26 2.92 2.53
N PRO A 51 -8.96 3.47 1.52
CA PRO A 51 -8.31 4.12 0.37
C PRO A 51 -7.40 5.28 0.79
N ASP A 52 -7.86 6.11 1.72
CA ASP A 52 -7.11 7.29 2.18
C ASP A 52 -5.88 6.91 3.00
N ALA A 53 -5.97 5.87 3.84
CA ALA A 53 -4.85 5.40 4.65
C ALA A 53 -3.75 4.83 3.75
N ILE A 54 -4.12 4.06 2.72
CA ILE A 54 -3.20 3.55 1.70
C ILE A 54 -2.56 4.74 0.97
N GLN A 55 -3.35 5.70 0.51
CA GLN A 55 -2.82 6.86 -0.21
C GLN A 55 -1.83 7.66 0.65
N ARG A 56 -2.15 7.96 1.91
CA ARG A 56 -1.26 8.67 2.83
C ARG A 56 0.03 7.90 3.10
N ALA A 57 -0.06 6.59 3.35
CA ALA A 57 1.11 5.77 3.64
C ALA A 57 2.12 5.73 2.49
N PHE A 58 1.62 5.74 1.25
CA PHE A 58 2.43 5.72 0.05
C PHE A 58 2.72 7.11 -0.54
N ALA A 59 2.19 8.19 0.06
CA ALA A 59 2.37 9.56 -0.45
C ALA A 59 3.83 10.04 -0.46
N LYS A 60 4.74 9.43 0.31
CA LYS A 60 6.18 9.77 0.23
C LYS A 60 6.91 9.02 -0.89
N TYR A 61 6.31 7.97 -1.43
CA TYR A 61 6.91 7.06 -2.41
C TYR A 61 6.42 7.31 -3.85
N GLN A 62 5.54 8.30 -4.02
CA GLN A 62 4.97 8.75 -5.30
C GLN A 62 6.00 9.24 -6.34
N TYR A 63 7.27 9.41 -5.97
CA TYR A 63 8.36 9.74 -6.88
C TYR A 63 9.14 8.52 -7.39
N MET A 64 8.80 7.29 -6.95
CA MET A 64 9.42 6.09 -7.50
C MET A 64 8.84 5.80 -8.90
N PRO A 65 9.66 5.53 -9.93
CA PRO A 65 9.20 5.31 -11.31
C PRO A 65 8.11 4.21 -11.42
N ALA A 66 8.28 3.11 -10.68
CA ALA A 66 7.29 2.03 -10.62
C ALA A 66 5.93 2.47 -10.02
N TYR A 67 5.93 3.44 -9.11
CA TYR A 67 4.70 4.02 -8.55
C TYR A 67 4.01 4.94 -9.55
N HIS A 68 4.78 5.73 -10.31
CA HIS A 68 4.23 6.61 -11.32
C HIS A 68 3.43 5.84 -12.36
N ASP A 69 3.95 4.70 -12.84
CA ASP A 69 3.27 3.87 -13.83
C ASP A 69 2.03 3.17 -13.24
N LEU A 70 2.11 2.63 -12.03
CA LEU A 70 0.94 2.05 -11.34
C LEU A 70 -0.17 3.09 -11.08
N MET A 71 0.19 4.29 -10.63
CA MET A 71 -0.76 5.38 -10.40
C MET A 71 -1.35 5.90 -11.71
N ARG A 72 -0.58 5.89 -12.80
CA ARG A 72 -1.05 6.24 -14.15
C ARG A 72 -2.06 5.20 -14.67
N MET A 73 -1.80 3.92 -14.45
CA MET A 73 -2.71 2.84 -14.83
C MET A 73 -4.00 2.85 -13.99
N ALA A 74 -3.90 3.05 -12.67
CA ALA A 74 -5.08 3.11 -11.79
C ALA A 74 -6.03 4.27 -12.15
N LYS A 75 -5.49 5.41 -12.58
CA LYS A 75 -6.29 6.55 -13.07
C LYS A 75 -7.01 6.30 -14.41
N GLN A 76 -6.57 5.33 -15.22
CA GLN A 76 -7.17 5.03 -16.52
C GLN A 76 -8.34 4.04 -16.46
N THR A 77 -8.43 3.24 -15.41
CA THR A 77 -9.52 2.27 -15.17
C THR A 77 -10.79 2.87 -14.55
N LEU A 78 -10.79 4.18 -14.24
CA LEU A 78 -11.93 4.92 -13.69
C LEU A 78 -12.61 5.84 -14.74
N SER A 79 -12.40 5.59 -16.03
CA SER A 79 -13.05 6.30 -17.15
C SER A 79 -13.85 5.37 -18.03
#